data_AF-A0A7K3UMJ9-F1
#
_entry.id   AF-A0A7K3UMJ9-F1
#
_cell.length_a   1.000
_cell.length_b   1.000
_cell.length_c   1.000
_cell.angle_alpha   90.00
_cell.angle_beta   90.00
_cell.angle_gamma   90.00
#
_symmetry.space_group_name_H-M   'P 1'
#
loop_
_entity.id
_entity.type
_entity.pdbx_description
1 polymer ?
#
loop_
_entity_poly.entity_id
_entity_poly.type
_entity_poly.pdbx_seq_one_letter_code
_entity_poly.pdbx_strand_id
1 'polypeptide(L)'
;MTPEERTILKALAHMCLQYMDEGPEGLLHKSMSAGEKAVDVLAYYGLVKPDLGGGFWTDEGLRLLDDEWTSDRANFLQRMSKS
;
A
#
# COMPACT_ATOMS: atom_id res chain seq x y z
N MET A 1 11.05 13.46 -2.88
CA MET A 1 9.95 13.06 -3.76
C MET A 1 9.42 14.33 -4.42
N THR A 2 9.46 14.44 -5.74
CA THR A 2 8.82 15.54 -6.48
C THR A 2 7.29 15.37 -6.47
N PRO A 3 6.51 16.41 -6.83
CA PRO A 3 5.05 16.27 -6.94
C PRO A 3 4.62 15.18 -7.93
N GLU A 4 5.33 15.03 -9.04
CA GLU A 4 5.08 14.00 -10.06
C GLU A 4 5.40 12.61 -9.52
N GLU A 5 6.57 12.43 -8.89
CA GLU A 5 6.92 11.17 -8.23
C GLU A 5 5.87 10.78 -7.18
N ARG A 6 5.41 11.75 -6.39
CA ARG A 6 4.38 11.53 -5.36
C ARG A 6 3.08 11.04 -5.97
N THR A 7 2.67 11.61 -7.09
CA THR A 7 1.44 11.22 -7.80
C THR A 7 1.55 9.78 -8.30
N ILE A 8 2.69 9.43 -8.90
CA ILE A 8 2.95 8.07 -9.41
C ILE A 8 3.00 7.06 -8.26
N LEU A 9 3.72 7.38 -7.18
CA LEU A 9 3.86 6.50 -6.02
C LEU A 9 2.54 6.32 -5.30
N LYS A 10 1.69 7.35 -5.21
CA LYS A 10 0.34 7.24 -4.66
C LYS A 10 -0.51 6.27 -5.48
N ALA A 11 -0.51 6.39 -6.80
CA ALA A 11 -1.24 5.46 -7.68
C ALA A 11 -0.74 4.02 -7.52
N LEU A 12 0.58 3.81 -7.46
CA LEU A 12 1.19 2.50 -7.21
C LEU A 12 0.77 1.96 -5.84
N ALA A 13 0.82 2.78 -4.79
CA ALA A 13 0.46 2.38 -3.43
C ALA A 13 -1.01 1.96 -3.33
N HIS A 14 -1.93 2.67 -3.98
CA HIS A 14 -3.34 2.27 -4.04
C HIS A 14 -3.56 0.96 -4.80
N MET A 15 -2.85 0.74 -5.91
CA MET A 15 -2.88 -0.55 -6.61
C MET A 15 -2.38 -1.68 -5.71
N CYS A 16 -1.29 -1.45 -4.97
CA CYS A 16 -0.78 -2.42 -4.00
C CYS A 16 -1.80 -2.69 -2.90
N LEU A 17 -2.41 -1.65 -2.34
CA LEU A 17 -3.46 -1.78 -1.34
C LEU A 17 -4.65 -2.60 -1.88
N GLN A 18 -5.09 -2.34 -3.11
CA GLN A 18 -6.26 -3.01 -3.68
C GLN A 18 -6.05 -4.51 -3.94
N TYR A 19 -4.84 -4.93 -4.32
CA TYR A 19 -4.59 -6.30 -4.80
C TYR A 19 -3.70 -7.14 -3.89
N MET A 20 -2.94 -6.51 -3.01
CA MET A 20 -1.92 -7.15 -2.20
C MET A 20 -2.10 -6.93 -0.70
N ASP A 21 -3.01 -6.06 -0.26
CA ASP A 21 -3.30 -5.88 1.17
C ASP A 21 -4.04 -7.09 1.74
N GLU A 22 -3.42 -7.75 2.72
CA GLU A 22 -4.02 -8.83 3.52
C GLU A 22 -4.40 -8.32 4.93
N GLY A 23 -4.40 -7.00 5.15
CA GLY A 23 -4.77 -6.37 6.40
C GLY A 23 -3.64 -6.38 7.42
N PRO A 24 -3.76 -7.03 8.60
CA PRO A 24 -2.73 -7.01 9.64
C PRO A 24 -1.36 -7.53 9.19
N GLU A 25 -1.33 -8.36 8.15
CA GLU A 25 -0.13 -8.95 7.57
C GLU A 25 0.60 -8.01 6.59
N GLY A 26 0.01 -6.85 6.27
CA GLY A 26 0.58 -5.88 5.33
C GLY A 26 0.39 -6.30 3.87
N LEU A 27 1.31 -5.87 3.02
CA LEU A 27 1.33 -6.23 1.60
C LEU A 27 1.92 -7.62 1.41
N LEU A 28 1.23 -8.46 0.66
CA LEU A 28 1.72 -9.76 0.19
C LEU A 28 1.82 -9.75 -1.34
N HIS A 29 3.03 -9.82 -1.89
CA HIS A 29 3.24 -9.78 -3.34
C HIS A 29 2.86 -11.10 -4.04
N LYS A 30 2.54 -12.17 -3.30
CA LYS A 30 2.06 -13.47 -3.81
C LYS A 30 2.94 -14.09 -4.91
N SER A 31 4.26 -13.90 -4.78
CA SER A 31 5.26 -14.28 -5.80
C SER A 31 4.97 -13.77 -7.21
N MET A 32 4.20 -12.68 -7.34
CA MET A 32 3.97 -11.99 -8.59
C MET A 32 5.14 -11.05 -8.86
N SER A 33 5.84 -11.23 -9.99
CA SER A 33 6.97 -10.36 -10.36
C SER A 33 6.63 -8.87 -10.36
N ALA A 34 5.39 -8.50 -10.72
CA ALA A 34 4.92 -7.12 -10.63
C ALA A 34 4.76 -6.64 -9.17
N GLY A 35 4.26 -7.52 -8.28
CA GLY A 35 4.11 -7.21 -6.86
C GLY A 35 5.47 -7.07 -6.16
N GLU A 36 6.42 -7.96 -6.45
CA GLU A 36 7.79 -7.89 -5.93
C GLU A 36 8.44 -6.54 -6.29
N LYS A 37 8.39 -6.17 -7.58
CA LYS A 37 8.91 -4.88 -8.04
C LYS A 37 8.19 -3.68 -7.41
N ALA A 38 6.88 -3.78 -7.21
CA ALA A 38 6.12 -2.71 -6.58
C ALA A 38 6.54 -2.51 -5.11
N VAL A 39 6.71 -3.61 -4.37
CA VAL A 39 7.22 -3.58 -2.99
C VAL A 39 8.64 -3.00 -2.96
N ASP A 40 9.52 -3.42 -3.87
CA ASP A 40 10.89 -2.89 -3.96
C ASP A 40 10.92 -1.37 -4.21
N VAL A 41 10.08 -0.88 -5.13
CA VAL A 41 9.96 0.56 -5.41
C VAL A 41 9.43 1.31 -4.19
N LEU A 42 8.35 0.84 -3.57
CA LEU A 42 7.80 1.49 -2.38
C LEU A 42 8.78 1.47 -1.20
N ALA A 43 9.55 0.39 -1.05
CA ALA A 43 10.60 0.27 -0.04
C ALA A 43 11.78 1.21 -0.30
N TYR A 44 12.20 1.37 -1.56
CA TYR A 44 13.23 2.33 -1.95
C TYR A 44 12.86 3.77 -1.56
N TYR A 45 11.59 4.14 -1.67
CA TYR A 45 11.07 5.44 -1.24
C TYR A 45 10.72 5.51 0.27
N GLY A 46 10.97 4.45 1.04
CA GLY A 46 10.70 4.42 2.49
C GLY A 46 9.22 4.32 2.86
N LEU A 47 8.35 3.96 1.91
CA LEU A 47 6.90 3.87 2.10
C LEU A 47 6.48 2.48 2.63
N VAL A 48 7.30 1.46 2.36
CA VAL A 48 7.12 0.09 2.83
C VAL A 48 8.41 -0.38 3.49
N LYS A 49 8.30 -1.07 4.62
CA LYS A 49 9.37 -1.86 5.20
C LYS A 49 9.27 -3.28 4.62
N PRO A 50 10.22 -3.70 3.76
CA PRO A 50 10.14 -5.01 3.12
C PRO A 50 10.26 -6.13 4.15
N ASP A 51 9.54 -7.22 3.92
CA ASP A 51 9.62 -8.48 4.66
C ASP A 51 9.42 -9.66 3.70
N LEU A 52 9.65 -10.88 4.17
CA LEU A 52 9.49 -12.11 3.40
C LEU A 52 8.09 -12.19 2.75
N GLY A 53 8.04 -12.09 1.42
CA GLY A 53 6.79 -12.19 0.66
C GLY A 53 6.06 -10.87 0.45
N GLY A 54 6.62 -9.73 0.88
CA GLY A 54 6.02 -8.41 0.69
C GLY A 54 6.56 -7.36 1.65
N GLY A 55 5.72 -6.79 2.50
CA GLY A 55 6.16 -5.84 3.51
C GLY A 55 5.06 -5.05 4.20
N PHE A 56 5.45 -4.24 5.18
CA PHE A 56 4.54 -3.45 6.00
C PHE A 56 4.61 -1.98 5.64
N TRP A 57 3.48 -1.29 5.58
CA TRP A 57 3.46 0.15 5.40
C TRP A 57 4.23 0.86 6.52
N THR A 58 5.03 1.86 6.17
CA THR A 58 5.59 2.80 7.14
C THR A 58 4.57 3.89 7.45
N ASP A 59 4.81 4.69 8.50
CA ASP A 59 3.97 5.86 8.80
C ASP A 59 3.85 6.82 7.60
N GLU A 60 4.92 6.97 6.81
CA GLU A 60 4.92 7.81 5.61
C GLU A 60 4.12 7.17 4.46
N GLY A 61 4.22 5.84 4.29
CA GLY A 61 3.37 5.09 3.36
C GLY A 61 1.89 5.23 3.69
N LEU A 62 1.53 5.13 4.97
CA LEU A 62 0.16 5.33 5.45
C LEU A 62 -0.31 6.78 5.20
N ARG A 63 0.51 7.78 5.48
CA ARG A 63 0.18 9.19 5.16
C ARG A 63 -0.02 9.43 3.67
N LEU A 64 0.78 8.79 2.82
CA LEU A 64 0.63 8.89 1.36
C LEU A 64 -0.73 8.34 0.90
N LEU A 65 -1.24 7.30 1.57
CA LEU A 65 -2.57 6.74 1.33
C LEU A 65 -3.68 7.63 1.93
N ASP A 66 -3.47 8.24 3.09
CA ASP A 66 -4.49 8.96 3.87
C ASP A 66 -4.99 10.27 3.22
N ASP A 67 -4.22 10.86 2.30
CA ASP A 67 -4.57 12.13 1.62
C ASP A 67 -5.91 12.11 0.85
N GLU A 68 -6.48 10.93 0.56
CA GLU A 68 -7.85 10.75 0.04
C GLU A 68 -8.66 9.67 0.79
N TRP A 69 -8.04 8.91 1.71
CA TRP A 69 -8.58 7.65 2.26
C TRP A 69 -9.42 7.80 3.54
N THR A 70 -9.77 9.00 4.00
CA THR A 70 -10.72 9.14 5.12
C THR A 70 -12.14 8.71 4.75
N SER A 71 -12.55 8.92 3.50
CA SER A 71 -13.88 8.55 2.99
C SER A 71 -14.02 7.04 2.69
N ASP A 72 -12.95 6.43 2.18
CA ASP A 72 -12.96 5.02 1.76
C ASP A 72 -12.65 4.04 2.89
N ARG A 73 -11.85 4.44 3.90
CA ARG A 73 -11.61 3.62 5.10
C ARG A 73 -12.88 3.31 5.89
N ALA A 74 -13.74 4.32 6.07
CA ALA A 74 -15.01 4.14 6.77
C ALA A 74 -15.92 3.15 6.03
N ASN A 75 -15.99 3.25 4.70
CA ASN A 75 -16.76 2.33 3.85
C ASN A 75 -16.17 0.91 3.83
N PHE A 76 -14.84 0.79 3.81
CA PHE A 76 -14.14 -0.49 3.84
C PHE A 76 -14.35 -1.23 5.17
N LEU A 77 -14.15 -0.56 6.31
CA LEU A 77 -14.40 -1.14 7.64
C LEU A 77 -15.87 -1.54 7.82
N GLN A 78 -16.81 -0.75 7.28
CA GLN A 78 -18.24 -1.07 7.32
C GLN A 78 -18.60 -2.32 6.49
N ARG A 79 -17.88 -2.58 5.38
CA ARG A 79 -18.04 -3.80 4.59
C ARG A 79 -17.47 -5.03 5.30
N MET A 80 -16.36 -4.87 6.02
CA MET A 80 -15.73 -5.96 6.79
C MET A 80 -16.54 -6.36 8.04
N SER A 81 -17.30 -5.43 8.63
CA SER A 81 -18.18 -5.71 9.78
C SER A 81 -19.48 -6.46 9.43
N LYS A 82 -19.77 -6.68 8.13
CA LYS A 82 -21.00 -7.33 7.66
C LYS A 82 -20.78 -8.76 7.12
N SER A 83 -19.56 -9.29 7.21
CA SER A 83 -19.23 -10.70 6.93
C SER A 83 -19.01 -11.47 8.23
#